data_AF-A0A355GK33-F1
#
_entry.id   AF-A0A355GK33-F1
#
_cell.length_a   1.000
_cell.length_b   1.000
_cell.length_c   1.000
_cell.angle_alpha   90.00
_cell.angle_beta   90.00
_cell.angle_gamma   90.00
#
_symmetry.space_group_name_H-M   'P 1'
#
loop_
_entity.id
_entity.type
_entity.pdbx_description
1 polymer ?
#
loop_
_entity_poly.entity_id
_entity_poly.type
_entity_poly.pdbx_seq_one_letter_code
_entity_poly.pdbx_strand_id
1 'polypeptide(L)'
;FYRPHMPWQVPRKYYDMYPLDKIQLPKVSDDDLDDVPPAGVKMAKPTGDHAKILKTDNWRYSVQAYLASIAFADVQVGRVLDALDASPYAKNTIVVLWGDHGWHLG
;
A
#
# COMPACT_ATOMS: atom_id res chain seq x y z
N PHE A 1 9.40 -8.72 -1.23
CA PHE A 1 8.20 -8.79 -0.35
C PHE A 1 6.96 -8.69 -1.23
N TYR A 2 5.86 -9.37 -0.88
CA TYR A 2 4.60 -9.31 -1.65
C TYR A 2 3.65 -8.22 -1.17
N ARG A 3 3.69 -7.90 0.13
CA ARG A 3 2.92 -6.79 0.71
C ARG A 3 3.45 -5.45 0.16
N PRO A 4 2.57 -4.47 -0.09
CA PRO A 4 1.18 -4.37 0.36
C PRO A 4 0.11 -4.86 -0.63
N HIS A 5 0.46 -5.67 -1.65
CA HIS A 5 -0.53 -6.17 -2.61
C HIS A 5 -1.61 -7.01 -1.90
N MET A 6 -2.86 -6.83 -2.35
CA MET A 6 -4.02 -7.59 -1.91
C MET A 6 -3.87 -9.09 -2.21
N PRO A 7 -4.42 -10.02 -1.40
CA PRO A 7 -5.36 -9.81 -0.30
C PRO A 7 -4.65 -9.37 1.00
N TRP A 8 -5.13 -8.32 1.68
CA TRP A 8 -4.49 -7.72 2.85
C TRP A 8 -4.63 -8.55 4.15
N GLN A 9 -3.98 -9.70 4.19
CA GLN A 9 -4.02 -10.59 5.35
C GLN A 9 -2.71 -10.47 6.12
N VAL A 10 -2.71 -9.68 7.20
CA VAL A 10 -1.59 -9.53 8.12
C VAL A 10 -2.07 -9.66 9.57
N PRO A 11 -1.19 -10.00 10.53
CA PRO A 11 -1.58 -10.13 11.93
C PRO A 11 -2.28 -8.90 12.49
N ARG A 12 -3.25 -9.12 13.39
CA ARG A 12 -4.11 -8.07 13.98
C ARG A 12 -3.32 -6.90 14.57
N LYS A 13 -2.17 -7.17 15.21
CA LYS A 13 -1.32 -6.12 15.80
C LYS A 13 -0.94 -4.99 14.84
N TYR A 14 -0.84 -5.26 13.53
CA TYR A 14 -0.54 -4.22 12.53
C TYR A 14 -1.77 -3.39 12.17
N TYR A 15 -2.97 -3.98 12.24
CA TYR A 15 -4.21 -3.22 12.12
C TYR A 15 -4.42 -2.29 13.32
N ASP A 16 -4.06 -2.76 14.52
CA ASP A 16 -4.23 -1.98 15.75
C ASP A 16 -3.32 -0.74 15.79
N MET A 17 -2.24 -0.69 14.99
CA MET A 17 -1.40 0.50 14.79
C MET A 17 -2.12 1.63 14.03
N TYR A 18 -3.16 1.31 13.26
CA TYR A 18 -3.89 2.24 12.41
C TYR A 18 -5.39 2.18 12.74
N PRO A 19 -5.83 2.76 13.87
CA PRO A 19 -7.24 2.72 14.26
C PRO A 19 -8.11 3.49 13.24
N LEU A 20 -9.30 2.97 12.94
CA LEU A 20 -10.16 3.41 11.82
C LEU A 20 -10.55 4.88 11.86
N ASP A 21 -10.79 5.41 13.06
CA ASP A 21 -11.13 6.81 13.33
C ASP A 21 -9.99 7.78 12.99
N LYS A 22 -8.75 7.30 12.97
CA LYS A 22 -7.56 8.09 12.61
C LYS A 22 -7.13 7.92 11.15
N ILE A 23 -7.78 7.03 10.39
CA ILE A 23 -7.45 6.83 8.97
C ILE A 23 -7.76 8.10 8.18
N GLN A 24 -6.79 8.53 7.39
CA GLN A 24 -6.98 9.60 6.41
C GLN A 24 -7.22 8.95 5.05
N LEU A 25 -8.34 9.28 4.42
CA LEU A 25 -8.61 8.82 3.06
C LEU A 25 -7.81 9.68 2.06
N PRO A 26 -7.38 9.10 0.93
CA PRO A 26 -6.87 9.88 -0.19
C PRO A 26 -7.85 10.98 -0.61
N LYS A 27 -7.31 12.10 -1.09
CA LYS A 27 -8.12 13.14 -1.71
C LYS A 27 -8.40 12.71 -3.15
N VAL A 28 -9.67 12.60 -3.50
CA VAL A 28 -10.11 12.23 -4.84
C VAL A 28 -10.93 13.40 -5.39
N SER A 29 -10.62 13.81 -6.62
CA SER A 29 -11.39 14.84 -7.34
C SER A 29 -12.46 14.18 -8.20
N ASP A 30 -13.60 14.85 -8.36
CA ASP A 30 -14.68 14.35 -9.23
C ASP A 30 -14.29 14.41 -10.72
N ASP A 31 -13.36 15.30 -11.07
CA ASP A 31 -12.83 15.57 -12.42
C ASP A 31 -11.42 14.98 -12.65
N ASP A 32 -10.95 14.06 -11.80
CA ASP A 32 -9.57 13.52 -11.80
C ASP A 32 -9.15 12.88 -13.14
N LEU A 33 -10.10 12.50 -13.98
CA LEU A 33 -9.85 11.87 -15.27
C LEU A 33 -10.13 12.77 -16.49
N ASP A 34 -10.57 14.02 -16.29
CA ASP A 34 -11.03 14.91 -17.37
C ASP A 34 -9.89 15.34 -18.30
N ASP A 35 -8.66 15.42 -17.80
CA ASP A 35 -7.46 15.77 -18.57
C ASP A 35 -6.65 14.55 -19.05
N VAL A 36 -7.10 13.34 -18.70
CA VAL A 36 -6.41 12.09 -19.03
C VAL A 36 -6.83 11.61 -20.42
N PRO A 37 -5.88 11.30 -21.34
CA PRO A 37 -6.21 10.74 -22.65
C PRO A 37 -7.01 9.44 -22.54
N PRO A 38 -7.84 9.07 -23.55
CA PRO A 38 -8.69 7.89 -23.49
C PRO A 38 -7.98 6.58 -23.15
N ALA A 39 -6.71 6.43 -23.57
CA ALA A 39 -5.89 5.28 -23.22
C ALA A 39 -5.56 5.22 -21.71
N GLY A 40 -5.27 6.37 -21.10
CA GLY A 40 -5.03 6.50 -19.66
C GLY A 40 -6.29 6.22 -18.85
N VAL A 41 -7.44 6.77 -19.26
CA VAL A 41 -8.74 6.48 -18.64
C VAL A 41 -9.05 4.97 -18.69
N LYS A 42 -8.78 4.32 -19.82
CA LYS A 42 -8.94 2.87 -19.95
C LYS A 42 -8.02 2.10 -19.00
N MET A 43 -6.77 2.54 -18.80
CA MET A 43 -5.82 1.93 -17.87
C MET A 43 -6.19 2.16 -16.40
N ALA A 44 -6.73 3.33 -16.07
CA ALA A 44 -7.20 3.67 -14.73
C ALA A 44 -8.36 2.79 -14.27
N LYS A 45 -9.12 2.20 -15.21
CA LYS A 45 -10.27 1.32 -14.93
C LYS A 45 -11.21 1.94 -13.89
N PRO A 46 -11.87 3.07 -14.20
CA PRO A 46 -12.71 3.80 -13.24
C PRO A 46 -13.86 2.96 -12.65
N THR A 47 -14.28 1.90 -13.34
CA THR A 47 -15.30 0.95 -12.85
C THR A 47 -14.71 -0.30 -12.18
N GLY A 48 -13.41 -0.30 -11.91
CA GLY A 48 -12.63 -1.39 -11.36
C GLY A 48 -12.72 -1.51 -9.83
N ASP A 49 -11.60 -1.82 -9.19
CA ASP A 49 -11.58 -2.22 -7.78
C ASP A 49 -11.95 -1.09 -6.83
N HIS A 50 -11.47 0.14 -7.08
CA HIS A 50 -11.83 1.29 -6.25
C HIS A 50 -13.34 1.58 -6.27
N ALA A 51 -13.98 1.55 -7.46
CA ALA A 51 -15.43 1.70 -7.56
C ALA A 51 -16.22 0.60 -6.83
N LYS A 52 -15.71 -0.65 -6.82
CA LYS A 52 -16.32 -1.74 -6.04
C LYS A 52 -16.18 -1.50 -4.53
N ILE A 53 -15.03 -1.00 -4.09
CA ILE A 53 -14.77 -0.64 -2.69
C ILE A 53 -15.74 0.45 -2.23
N LEU A 54 -15.90 1.53 -3.01
CA LEU A 54 -16.82 2.63 -2.73
C LEU A 54 -18.28 2.14 -2.60
N LYS A 55 -18.73 1.24 -3.48
CA LYS A 55 -20.09 0.66 -3.44
C LYS A 55 -20.39 -0.14 -2.17
N THR A 56 -19.36 -0.55 -1.44
CA THR A 56 -19.51 -1.36 -0.21
C THR A 56 -19.16 -0.59 1.06
N ASP A 57 -18.93 0.73 0.96
CA ASP A 57 -18.51 1.61 2.07
C ASP A 57 -17.24 1.12 2.80
N ASN A 58 -16.36 0.42 2.06
CA ASN A 58 -15.16 -0.23 2.61
C ASN A 58 -13.87 0.54 2.38
N TRP A 59 -13.94 1.78 1.89
CA TRP A 59 -12.74 2.52 1.50
C TRP A 59 -11.80 2.75 2.67
N ARG A 60 -12.33 3.18 3.82
CA ARG A 60 -11.57 3.37 5.06
C ARG A 60 -10.89 2.09 5.55
N TYR A 61 -11.61 0.97 5.51
CA TYR A 61 -11.07 -0.34 5.87
C TYR A 61 -9.98 -0.80 4.89
N SER A 62 -10.14 -0.49 3.61
CA SER A 62 -9.18 -0.80 2.56
C SER A 62 -7.88 -0.02 2.75
N VAL A 63 -7.96 1.28 3.04
CA VAL A 63 -6.80 2.11 3.39
C VAL A 63 -6.13 1.61 4.66
N GLN A 64 -6.89 1.28 5.71
CA GLN A 64 -6.35 0.68 6.94
C GLN A 64 -5.56 -0.61 6.64
N ALA A 65 -6.15 -1.51 5.86
CA ALA A 65 -5.57 -2.80 5.53
C ALA A 65 -4.28 -2.67 4.68
N TYR A 66 -4.25 -1.69 3.79
CA TYR A 66 -3.06 -1.33 3.02
C TYR A 66 -1.93 -0.83 3.93
N LEU A 67 -2.22 0.12 4.83
CA LEU A 67 -1.25 0.64 5.81
C LEU A 67 -0.74 -0.45 6.76
N ALA A 68 -1.63 -1.30 7.28
CA ALA A 68 -1.26 -2.45 8.10
C ALA A 68 -0.32 -3.41 7.34
N SER A 69 -0.56 -3.60 6.03
CA SER A 69 0.28 -4.43 5.17
C SER A 69 1.66 -3.82 4.93
N ILE A 70 1.75 -2.48 4.82
CA ILE A 70 3.02 -1.75 4.75
C ILE A 70 3.79 -1.94 6.06
N ALA A 71 3.18 -1.71 7.21
CA ALA A 71 3.84 -1.88 8.51
C ALA A 71 4.36 -3.31 8.72
N PHE A 72 3.60 -4.32 8.26
CA PHE A 72 4.08 -5.69 8.29
C PHE A 72 5.33 -5.88 7.40
N ALA A 73 5.32 -5.34 6.18
CA ALA A 73 6.44 -5.41 5.25
C ALA A 73 7.68 -4.72 5.82
N ASP A 74 7.50 -3.53 6.40
CA ASP A 74 8.55 -2.74 7.07
C ASP A 74 9.25 -3.54 8.17
N VAL A 75 8.50 -4.21 9.05
CA VAL A 75 9.08 -5.11 10.06
C VAL A 75 9.88 -6.25 9.43
N GLN A 76 9.45 -6.78 8.28
CA GLN A 76 10.23 -7.84 7.62
C GLN A 76 11.51 -7.28 6.95
N VAL A 77 11.48 -6.05 6.43
CA VAL A 77 12.68 -5.35 5.95
C VAL A 77 13.66 -5.17 7.10
N GLY A 78 13.20 -4.69 8.26
CA GLY A 78 14.01 -4.55 9.47
C GLY A 78 14.74 -5.85 9.84
N ARG A 79 14.05 -6.99 9.84
CA ARG A 79 14.68 -8.30 10.12
C ARG A 79 15.82 -8.66 9.16
N VAL A 80 15.70 -8.27 7.89
CA VAL A 80 16.77 -8.51 6.90
C VAL A 80 17.94 -7.55 7.13
N LEU A 81 17.65 -6.29 7.44
CA LEU A 81 18.68 -5.29 7.74
C LEU A 81 19.44 -5.61 9.03
N ASP A 82 18.75 -6.03 10.09
CA ASP A 82 19.37 -6.47 11.35
C ASP A 82 20.36 -7.63 11.11
N ALA A 83 19.98 -8.58 10.24
CA ALA A 83 20.85 -9.70 9.88
C ALA A 83 22.05 -9.26 9.02
N LEU A 84 21.86 -8.30 8.12
CA LEU A 84 22.95 -7.72 7.33
C LEU A 84 23.93 -6.95 8.23
N ASP A 85 23.43 -6.14 9.16
CA ASP A 85 24.22 -5.35 10.09
C ASP A 85 25.05 -6.22 11.05
N ALA A 86 24.50 -7.37 11.48
CA ALA A 86 25.21 -8.34 12.29
C ALA A 86 26.24 -9.18 11.50
N SER A 87 26.26 -9.07 10.17
CA SER A 87 27.13 -9.85 9.29
C SER A 87 28.46 -9.15 9.02
N PRO A 88 29.52 -9.88 8.58
CA PRO A 88 30.76 -9.26 8.12
C PRO A 88 30.59 -8.38 6.86
N TYR A 89 29.42 -8.42 6.21
CA TYR A 89 29.14 -7.70 4.96
C TYR A 89 28.50 -6.33 5.19
N ALA A 90 28.17 -5.96 6.43
CA ALA A 90 27.44 -4.72 6.76
C ALA A 90 28.05 -3.46 6.11
N LYS A 91 29.39 -3.35 6.12
CA LYS A 91 30.12 -2.17 5.61
C LYS A 91 30.42 -2.22 4.11
N ASN A 92 30.05 -3.30 3.42
CA ASN A 92 30.37 -3.51 2.00
C ASN A 92 29.14 -3.97 1.20
N THR A 93 27.95 -3.52 1.60
CA THR A 93 26.70 -3.86 0.94
C THR A 93 25.91 -2.60 0.62
N ILE A 94 25.53 -2.43 -0.65
CA ILE A 94 24.60 -1.37 -1.06
C ILE A 94 23.18 -1.94 -0.96
N VAL A 95 22.31 -1.26 -0.24
CA VAL A 95 20.90 -1.63 -0.11
C VAL A 95 20.06 -0.70 -0.99
N VAL A 96 19.24 -1.29 -1.86
CA VAL A 96 18.27 -0.57 -2.69
C VAL A 96 16.87 -1.07 -2.35
N LEU A 97 16.02 -0.17 -1.84
CA LEU A 97 14.59 -0.44 -1.62
C LEU A 97 13.79 0.13 -2.79
N TRP A 98 13.00 -0.70 -3.44
CA TRP A 98 12.23 -0.34 -4.63
C TRP A 98 10.85 -1.00 -4.59
N GLY A 99 9.90 -0.46 -5.36
CA GLY A 99 8.63 -1.10 -5.69
C GLY A 99 8.49 -1.20 -7.22
N ASP A 100 7.67 -2.13 -7.69
CA ASP A 100 7.34 -2.28 -9.10
C ASP A 100 6.34 -1.24 -9.58
N HIS A 101 5.25 -1.05 -8.83
CA HIS A 101 4.22 -0.05 -9.08
C HIS A 101 3.46 0.33 -7.81
N GLY A 102 2.70 1.42 -7.88
CA GLY A 102 1.77 1.83 -6.83
C GLY A 102 0.41 1.14 -6.94
N TRP A 103 -0.48 1.52 -6.03
CA TRP A 103 -1.91 1.32 -6.18
C TRP A 103 -2.62 2.60 -5.73
N HIS A 104 -3.41 3.20 -6.63
CA HIS A 104 -4.08 4.49 -6.37
C HIS A 104 -4.91 4.45 -5.08
N LEU A 105 -5.69 3.39 -4.87
CA LEU A 105 -6.51 3.17 -3.66
C LEU A 105 -7.47 4.34 -3.35
N GLY A 106 -7.86 5.11 -4.37
CA GLY A 106 -8.48 6.42 -4.21
C GLY A 106 -7.62 7.43 -4.92
#